data_AF-A0A949CBC3-F1
#
_entry.id   AF-A0A949CBC3-F1
#
_cell.length_a   1.000
_cell.length_b   1.000
_cell.length_c   1.000
_cell.angle_alpha   90.00
_cell.angle_beta   90.00
_cell.angle_gamma   90.00
#
_symmetry.space_group_name_H-M   'P 1'
#
loop_
_entity.id
_entity.type
_entity.pdbx_description
1 polymer ?
#
loop_
_entity_poly.entity_id
_entity_poly.type
_entity_poly.pdbx_seq_one_letter_code
_entity_poly.pdbx_strand_id
1 'polypeptide(L)'
;MPLDILSKTPIPDKLPKQMQETINELKKSLDKNDCLKQAYEILTAKYRGQRIKTYTKLFNVFSKDIDKMWSQTGFLHCANINYLMRTLLIKSGFFNNSDIALKWTMVWHVSPHQYIHVIINNKKINIDVWASSRGIKFGDYAHGFH
;
A
#
# COMPACT_ATOMS: atom_id res chain seq x y z
N MET A 1 18.03 8.81 -14.27
CA MET A 1 16.61 9.07 -14.63
C MET A 1 15.99 9.87 -13.50
N PRO A 2 15.35 11.03 -13.77
CA PRO A 2 14.56 11.68 -12.74
C PRO A 2 13.57 10.65 -12.22
N LEU A 3 13.56 10.47 -10.90
CA LEU A 3 12.83 9.43 -10.22
C LEU A 3 11.35 9.63 -10.51
N ASP A 4 10.75 8.72 -11.27
CA ASP A 4 9.32 8.71 -11.53
C ASP A 4 8.59 8.15 -10.29
N ILE A 5 8.68 8.89 -9.19
CA ILE A 5 8.02 8.58 -7.91
C ILE A 5 6.50 8.77 -8.04
N LEU A 6 6.08 9.50 -9.09
CA LEU A 6 4.68 9.82 -9.35
C LEU A 6 3.97 8.73 -10.16
N SER A 7 4.69 7.99 -11.01
CA SER A 7 4.06 6.89 -11.74
C SER A 7 3.91 5.63 -10.90
N LYS A 8 2.94 4.82 -11.33
CA LYS A 8 2.68 3.51 -10.76
C LYS A 8 3.76 2.54 -11.21
N THR A 9 4.57 2.04 -10.28
CA THR A 9 5.43 0.88 -10.53
C THR A 9 4.61 -0.26 -11.15
N PRO A 10 5.08 -0.88 -12.25
CA PRO A 10 4.44 -2.03 -12.86
C PRO A 10 4.29 -3.18 -11.86
N ILE A 11 3.17 -3.89 -11.92
CA ILE A 11 2.94 -5.06 -11.08
C ILE A 11 3.75 -6.22 -11.68
N PRO A 12 4.56 -6.95 -10.89
CA PRO A 12 5.43 -7.99 -11.41
C PRO A 12 4.63 -9.23 -11.78
N ASP A 13 5.11 -10.00 -12.75
CA ASP A 13 4.48 -11.25 -13.17
C ASP A 13 4.73 -12.36 -12.15
N LYS A 14 5.97 -12.47 -11.68
CA LYS A 14 6.39 -13.43 -10.66
C LYS A 14 6.23 -12.83 -9.27
N LEU A 15 5.66 -13.60 -8.35
CA LEU A 15 5.45 -13.21 -6.96
C LEU A 15 6.15 -14.18 -5.99
N PRO A 16 6.52 -13.70 -4.80
CA PRO A 16 7.00 -14.57 -3.72
C PRO A 16 5.93 -15.61 -3.37
N LYS A 17 6.34 -16.85 -3.04
CA LYS A 17 5.40 -17.95 -2.72
C LYS A 17 4.36 -17.56 -1.66
N GLN A 18 4.82 -16.98 -0.55
CA GLN A 18 3.93 -16.54 0.54
C GLN A 18 2.95 -15.43 0.12
N MET A 19 3.37 -14.55 -0.79
CA MET A 19 2.49 -13.51 -1.32
C MET A 19 1.43 -14.12 -2.24
N GLN A 20 1.81 -15.13 -3.03
CA GLN A 20 0.88 -15.87 -3.87
C GLN A 20 -0.16 -16.64 -3.04
N GLU A 21 0.26 -17.26 -1.93
CA GLU A 21 -0.66 -17.89 -0.97
C GLU A 21 -1.66 -16.87 -0.41
N THR A 22 -1.17 -15.69 -0.02
CA THR A 22 -2.04 -14.59 0.45
C THR A 22 -3.04 -14.15 -0.62
N ILE A 23 -2.61 -14.05 -1.88
CA ILE A 23 -3.49 -13.72 -3.02
C ILE A 23 -4.53 -14.81 -3.24
N ASN A 24 -4.17 -16.08 -3.07
CA ASN A 24 -5.11 -17.19 -3.21
C ASN A 24 -6.19 -17.15 -2.12
N GLU A 25 -5.86 -16.68 -0.91
CA GLU A 25 -6.86 -16.42 0.13
C GLU A 25 -7.74 -15.21 -0.22
N LEU A 26 -7.15 -14.10 -0.67
CA LEU A 26 -7.89 -12.90 -1.10
C LEU A 26 -8.83 -13.17 -2.30
N LYS A 27 -8.55 -14.18 -3.12
CA LYS A 27 -9.44 -14.62 -4.21
C LYS A 27 -10.75 -15.22 -3.71
N LYS A 28 -10.81 -15.66 -2.45
CA LYS A 28 -12.00 -16.22 -1.82
C LYS A 28 -12.92 -15.14 -1.22
N SER A 29 -12.52 -13.87 -1.27
CA SER A 29 -13.35 -12.76 -0.82
C SER A 29 -14.70 -12.72 -1.54
N LEU A 30 -15.73 -12.22 -0.85
CA LEU A 30 -17.09 -12.17 -1.37
C LEU A 30 -17.25 -11.11 -2.47
N ASP A 31 -16.61 -9.96 -2.29
CA ASP A 31 -16.66 -8.82 -3.21
C ASP A 31 -15.41 -7.93 -3.11
N LYS A 32 -15.39 -6.83 -3.88
CA LYS A 32 -14.29 -5.85 -3.85
C LYS A 32 -14.08 -5.25 -2.45
N ASN A 33 -15.14 -4.94 -1.71
CA ASN A 33 -14.99 -4.31 -0.38
C ASN A 33 -14.38 -5.28 0.61
N ASP A 34 -14.82 -6.54 0.60
CA ASP A 34 -14.28 -7.60 1.43
C ASP A 34 -12.81 -7.85 1.11
N CYS A 35 -12.45 -7.99 -0.18
CA CYS A 35 -11.06 -8.12 -0.61
C CYS A 35 -10.19 -6.93 -0.16
N LEU A 36 -10.71 -5.71 -0.25
CA LEU A 36 -10.01 -4.50 0.17
C LEU A 36 -9.74 -4.47 1.67
N LYS A 37 -10.72 -4.86 2.49
CA LYS A 37 -10.61 -4.93 3.95
C LYS A 37 -9.62 -6.01 4.38
N GLN A 38 -9.72 -7.21 3.82
CA GLN A 38 -8.80 -8.31 4.13
C GLN A 38 -7.35 -7.93 3.77
N ALA A 39 -7.13 -7.36 2.58
CA ALA A 39 -5.80 -6.89 2.17
C ALA A 39 -5.25 -5.80 3.11
N TYR A 40 -6.11 -4.86 3.53
CA TYR A 40 -5.75 -3.84 4.51
C TYR A 40 -5.35 -4.44 5.86
N GLU A 41 -6.12 -5.38 6.39
CA GLU A 41 -5.84 -6.06 7.66
C GLU A 41 -4.51 -6.83 7.61
N ILE A 42 -4.29 -7.61 6.53
CA ILE A 42 -3.02 -8.33 6.31
C ILE A 42 -1.83 -7.38 6.34
N LEU A 43 -1.91 -6.27 5.59
CA LEU A 43 -0.78 -5.34 5.50
C LEU A 43 -0.58 -4.53 6.77
N THR A 44 -1.64 -4.12 7.47
CA THR A 44 -1.53 -3.38 8.74
C THR A 44 -1.04 -4.26 9.89
N ALA A 45 -1.32 -5.56 9.86
CA ALA A 45 -0.74 -6.52 10.80
C ALA A 45 0.78 -6.70 10.56
N LYS A 46 1.22 -6.63 9.30
CA LYS A 46 2.62 -6.90 8.91
C LYS A 46 3.51 -5.66 8.88
N TYR A 47 2.96 -4.50 8.53
CA TYR A 47 3.71 -3.28 8.26
C TYR A 47 3.18 -2.08 9.03
N ARG A 48 4.08 -1.15 9.34
CA ARG A 48 3.78 0.12 10.00
C ARG A 48 4.73 1.23 9.58
N GLY A 49 4.21 2.45 9.50
CA GLY A 49 5.02 3.64 9.33
C GLY A 49 5.84 3.97 10.57
N GLN A 50 7.08 4.44 10.39
CA GLN A 50 7.92 4.93 11.48
C GLN A 50 8.65 6.20 11.05
N ARG A 51 8.46 7.29 11.80
CA ARG A 51 8.99 8.62 11.47
C ARG A 51 10.51 8.61 11.29
N ILE A 52 11.24 8.18 12.31
CA ILE A 52 12.72 8.20 12.30
C ILE A 52 13.27 7.38 11.13
N LYS A 53 12.72 6.18 10.90
CA LYS A 53 13.17 5.31 9.81
C LYS A 53 12.80 5.81 8.42
N THR A 54 11.78 6.65 8.30
CA THR A 54 11.42 7.29 7.03
C THR A 54 12.55 8.18 6.53
N TYR A 55 13.18 8.93 7.44
CA TYR A 55 14.31 9.80 7.09
C TYR A 55 15.65 9.04 7.03
N THR A 56 15.90 8.10 7.93
CA THR A 56 17.21 7.39 7.96
C THR A 56 17.34 6.29 6.92
N LYS A 57 16.24 5.83 6.31
CA LYS A 57 16.23 4.79 5.27
C LYS A 57 15.72 5.29 3.93
N LEU A 58 15.92 6.57 3.61
CA LEU A 58 15.34 7.23 2.43
C LEU A 58 15.53 6.42 1.14
N PHE A 59 16.73 5.92 0.86
CA PHE A 59 17.03 5.17 -0.37
C PHE A 59 16.21 3.87 -0.54
N ASN A 60 15.70 3.29 0.55
CA ASN A 60 14.88 2.08 0.47
C ASN A 60 13.51 2.34 -0.18
N VAL A 61 13.09 3.60 -0.32
CA VAL A 61 11.85 3.95 -1.03
C VAL A 61 11.91 3.62 -2.53
N PHE A 62 13.12 3.50 -3.09
CA PHE A 62 13.34 3.19 -4.51
C PHE A 62 13.55 1.70 -4.79
N SER A 63 13.53 0.87 -3.75
CA SER A 63 13.57 -0.59 -3.93
C SER A 63 12.38 -1.02 -4.76
N LYS A 64 12.59 -1.93 -5.72
CA LYS A 64 11.52 -2.59 -6.49
C LYS A 64 11.46 -4.09 -6.25
N ASP A 65 12.33 -4.59 -5.37
CA ASP A 65 12.45 -5.99 -5.00
C ASP A 65 11.26 -6.40 -4.11
N ILE A 66 10.28 -7.07 -4.73
CA ILE A 66 9.04 -7.48 -4.06
C ILE A 66 9.28 -8.63 -3.07
N ASP A 67 10.23 -9.53 -3.32
CA ASP A 67 10.61 -10.61 -2.40
C ASP A 67 11.18 -10.04 -1.10
N LYS A 68 12.07 -9.05 -1.22
CA LYS A 68 12.63 -8.35 -0.06
C LYS A 68 11.57 -7.55 0.69
N MET A 69 10.66 -6.86 0.00
CA MET A 69 9.58 -6.12 0.69
C MET A 69 8.62 -7.06 1.41
N TRP A 70 8.21 -8.15 0.75
CA TRP A 70 7.24 -9.09 1.31
C TRP A 70 7.80 -9.90 2.47
N SER A 71 9.08 -10.28 2.43
CA SER A 71 9.73 -11.01 3.54
C SER A 71 9.94 -10.15 4.80
N GLN A 72 9.92 -8.82 4.67
CA GLN A 72 10.07 -7.91 5.81
C GLN A 72 8.79 -7.82 6.66
N THR A 73 8.98 -7.49 7.94
CA THR A 73 7.92 -7.15 8.89
C THR A 73 8.31 -5.87 9.63
N GLY A 74 7.34 -5.02 9.95
CA GLY A 74 7.57 -3.76 10.66
C GLY A 74 7.67 -2.57 9.71
N PHE A 75 8.82 -1.90 9.67
CA PHE A 75 8.93 -0.64 8.94
C PHE A 75 9.02 -0.86 7.42
N LEU A 76 8.13 -0.20 6.70
CA LEU A 76 8.19 -0.07 5.25
C LEU A 76 7.73 1.34 4.85
N HIS A 77 8.30 1.90 3.78
CA HIS A 77 7.90 3.22 3.28
C HIS A 77 6.50 3.19 2.69
N CYS A 78 5.77 4.31 2.78
CA CYS A 78 4.39 4.40 2.28
C CYS A 78 4.27 4.01 0.80
N ALA A 79 5.19 4.45 -0.06
CA ALA A 79 5.22 4.06 -1.47
C ALA A 79 5.36 2.53 -1.68
N ASN A 80 6.22 1.88 -0.89
CA ASN A 80 6.43 0.43 -0.94
C ASN A 80 5.21 -0.33 -0.42
N ILE A 81 4.58 0.13 0.66
CA ILE A 81 3.34 -0.46 1.19
C ILE A 81 2.21 -0.32 0.15
N ASN A 82 2.07 0.85 -0.47
CA ASN A 82 1.06 1.08 -1.51
C ASN A 82 1.30 0.21 -2.75
N TYR A 83 2.56 -0.05 -3.09
CA TYR A 83 2.92 -0.99 -4.16
C TYR A 83 2.51 -2.43 -3.82
N LEU A 84 2.75 -2.89 -2.57
CA LEU A 84 2.28 -4.19 -2.11
C LEU A 84 0.75 -4.28 -2.12
N MET A 85 0.06 -3.25 -1.60
CA MET A 85 -1.41 -3.16 -1.59
C MET A 85 -1.98 -3.26 -3.00
N ARG A 86 -1.47 -2.46 -3.94
CA ARG A 86 -1.86 -2.52 -5.35
C ARG A 86 -1.64 -3.90 -5.95
N THR A 87 -0.51 -4.53 -5.65
CA THR A 87 -0.18 -5.87 -6.16
C THR A 87 -1.18 -6.90 -5.66
N LEU A 88 -1.48 -6.91 -4.36
CA LEU A 88 -2.47 -7.84 -3.78
C LEU A 88 -3.85 -7.65 -4.41
N LEU A 89 -4.34 -6.40 -4.50
CA LEU A 89 -5.66 -6.09 -5.05
C LEU A 89 -5.79 -6.43 -6.54
N ILE A 90 -4.77 -6.13 -7.35
CA ILE A 90 -4.83 -6.42 -8.79
C ILE A 90 -4.70 -7.92 -9.04
N LYS A 91 -3.78 -8.59 -8.33
CA LYS A 91 -3.53 -10.04 -8.53
C LYS A 91 -4.61 -10.93 -7.90
N SER A 92 -5.45 -10.41 -7.00
CA SER A 92 -6.66 -11.11 -6.54
C SER A 92 -7.72 -11.21 -7.66
N GLY A 93 -7.64 -10.39 -8.71
CA GLY A 93 -8.60 -10.38 -9.81
C GLY A 93 -9.84 -9.53 -9.54
N PHE A 94 -9.98 -8.93 -8.35
CA PHE A 94 -11.10 -8.03 -8.02
C PHE A 94 -10.91 -6.61 -8.54
N PHE A 95 -9.67 -6.17 -8.77
CA PHE A 95 -9.36 -4.79 -9.11
C PHE A 95 -8.54 -4.68 -10.39
N ASN A 96 -8.85 -3.64 -11.16
CA ASN A 96 -8.02 -3.21 -12.27
C ASN A 96 -7.09 -2.08 -11.85
N ASN A 97 -6.03 -1.82 -12.63
CA ASN A 97 -5.12 -0.72 -12.35
C ASN A 97 -5.82 0.65 -12.39
N SER A 98 -6.92 0.79 -13.13
CA SER A 98 -7.78 1.99 -13.17
C SER A 98 -8.57 2.21 -11.89
N ASP A 99 -8.87 1.15 -11.13
CA ASP A 99 -9.65 1.23 -9.89
C ASP A 99 -8.83 1.86 -8.76
N ILE A 100 -7.51 1.97 -8.91
CA ILE A 100 -6.61 2.40 -7.83
C ILE A 100 -5.84 3.63 -8.28
N ALA A 101 -5.95 4.76 -7.58
CA ALA A 101 -5.16 5.96 -7.85
C ALA A 101 -4.17 6.21 -6.71
N LEU A 102 -2.92 6.51 -7.05
CA LEU A 102 -1.95 7.01 -6.07
C LEU A 102 -2.28 8.46 -5.75
N LYS A 103 -2.24 8.81 -4.46
CA LYS A 103 -2.49 10.16 -3.97
C LYS A 103 -1.38 10.59 -3.04
N TRP A 104 -1.18 11.90 -2.98
CA TRP A 104 -0.14 12.53 -2.20
C TRP A 104 -0.75 13.55 -1.27
N THR A 105 -0.14 13.69 -0.09
CA THR A 105 -0.48 14.65 0.94
C THR A 105 0.80 15.06 1.66
N MET A 106 0.70 16.05 2.53
CA MET A 106 1.78 16.44 3.42
C MET A 106 1.43 15.98 4.84
N VAL A 107 2.32 15.18 5.43
CA VAL A 107 2.27 14.87 6.86
C VAL A 107 3.36 15.68 7.57
N TRP A 108 3.03 16.20 8.74
CA TRP A 108 3.88 17.11 9.52
C TRP A 108 4.35 18.35 8.75
N HIS A 109 3.54 18.85 7.82
CA HIS A 109 3.81 20.01 6.94
C HIS A 109 5.00 19.90 5.98
N VAL A 110 5.91 18.93 6.16
CA VAL A 110 7.17 18.88 5.40
C VAL A 110 7.47 17.52 4.79
N SER A 111 6.78 16.46 5.19
CA SER A 111 7.03 15.11 4.66
C SER A 111 5.98 14.75 3.62
N PRO A 112 6.36 14.60 2.34
CA PRO A 112 5.48 14.00 1.35
C PRO A 112 5.06 12.61 1.80
N HIS A 113 3.76 12.33 1.71
CA HIS A 113 3.19 11.05 2.06
C HIS A 113 2.29 10.56 0.94
N GLN A 114 2.40 9.28 0.61
CA GLN A 114 1.61 8.65 -0.42
C GLN A 114 0.60 7.70 0.20
N TYR A 115 -0.63 7.75 -0.28
CA TYR A 115 -1.71 6.81 0.04
C TYR A 115 -2.43 6.41 -1.25
N ILE A 116 -3.41 5.51 -1.18
CA ILE A 116 -4.19 5.12 -2.37
C ILE A 116 -5.67 5.47 -2.21
N HIS A 117 -6.29 5.89 -3.31
CA HIS A 117 -7.74 5.89 -3.49
C HIS A 117 -8.14 4.63 -4.25
N VAL A 118 -9.10 3.88 -3.72
CA VAL A 118 -9.68 2.72 -4.39
C VAL A 118 -11.12 3.03 -4.77
N ILE A 119 -11.48 2.77 -6.02
CA ILE A 119 -12.81 2.99 -6.59
C ILE A 119 -13.60 1.68 -6.52
N ILE A 120 -14.70 1.69 -5.76
CA ILE A 120 -15.63 0.57 -5.67
C ILE A 120 -17.05 1.12 -5.88
N ASN A 121 -17.75 0.63 -6.91
CA ASN A 121 -19.12 1.05 -7.24
C ASN A 121 -19.29 2.58 -7.27
N ASN A 122 -18.40 3.28 -7.99
CA ASN A 122 -18.30 4.74 -8.09
C ASN A 122 -18.01 5.50 -6.78
N LYS A 123 -17.76 4.81 -5.67
CA LYS A 123 -17.31 5.42 -4.41
C LYS A 123 -15.80 5.35 -4.31
N LYS A 124 -15.19 6.41 -3.77
CA LYS A 124 -13.75 6.50 -3.50
C LYS A 124 -13.50 6.18 -2.04
N ILE A 125 -12.60 5.24 -1.78
CA ILE A 125 -12.20 4.84 -0.43
C ILE A 125 -10.71 5.12 -0.27
N ASN A 126 -10.35 5.86 0.76
CA ASN A 126 -8.96 6.19 1.05
C ASN A 126 -8.34 5.06 1.87
N ILE A 127 -7.14 4.65 1.51
CA ILE A 127 -6.42 3.59 2.18
C ILE A 127 -5.00 4.06 2.49
N ASP A 128 -4.69 4.12 3.78
CA ASP A 128 -3.39 4.50 4.31
C ASP A 128 -2.90 3.48 5.34
N VAL A 129 -2.36 2.38 4.84
CA VAL A 129 -1.79 1.30 5.68
C VAL A 129 -0.63 1.82 6.52
N TRP A 130 0.19 2.72 5.98
CA TRP A 130 1.36 3.25 6.69
C TRP A 130 0.97 3.99 7.97
N ALA A 131 -0.09 4.81 7.90
CA ALA A 131 -0.56 5.62 9.02
C ALA A 131 -1.49 4.87 9.99
N SER A 132 -1.87 3.62 9.69
CA SER A 132 -2.71 2.79 10.57
C SER A 132 -2.19 2.70 12.01
N SER A 133 -0.86 2.52 12.15
CA SER A 133 -0.16 2.51 13.45
C SER A 133 -0.23 3.81 14.26
N ARG A 134 -0.84 4.86 13.70
CA ARG A 134 -1.08 6.17 14.32
C ARG A 134 -2.55 6.50 14.50
N GLY A 135 -3.41 5.50 14.39
CA GLY A 135 -4.85 5.65 14.61
C GLY A 135 -5.64 6.06 13.36
N ILE A 136 -5.00 6.20 12.19
CA ILE A 136 -5.74 6.38 10.93
C ILE A 136 -6.49 5.09 10.60
N LYS A 137 -7.79 5.21 10.34
CA LYS A 137 -8.69 4.06 10.15
C LYS A 137 -8.83 3.70 8.67
N PHE A 138 -9.37 2.52 8.40
CA PHE A 138 -9.80 2.13 7.07
C PHE A 138 -10.78 3.17 6.49
N GLY A 139 -10.58 3.58 5.24
CA GLY A 139 -11.39 4.63 4.62
C GLY A 139 -10.87 6.05 4.84
N ASP A 140 -9.77 6.21 5.57
CA ASP A 140 -9.16 7.49 5.91
C ASP A 140 -7.68 7.56 5.49
N TYR A 141 -7.03 8.71 5.68
CA TYR A 141 -5.61 8.92 5.38
C TYR A 141 -4.98 9.98 6.28
N ALA A 142 -3.66 9.92 6.47
CA ALA A 142 -2.96 10.92 7.26
C ALA A 142 -2.95 12.29 6.57
N HIS A 143 -3.37 13.33 7.29
CA HIS A 143 -3.28 14.72 6.86
C HIS A 143 -2.92 15.64 8.03
N GLY A 144 -2.10 16.67 7.80
CA GLY A 144 -1.73 17.62 8.86
C GLY A 144 -0.75 17.05 9.90
N PHE A 145 -1.15 16.98 11.18
CA PHE A 145 -0.26 16.67 12.33
C PHE A 145 -0.07 15.17 12.66
N HIS A 146 -0.68 14.25 11.89
CA HIS A 146 -0.63 12.81 12.17
C HIS A 146 0.74 12.16 11.94
#